data_AF-A0A8X6LK29-F1
#
_entry.id   AF-A0A8X6LK29-F1
#
_cell.length_a   1.000
_cell.length_b   1.000
_cell.length_c   1.000
_cell.angle_alpha   90.00
_cell.angle_beta   90.00
_cell.angle_gamma   90.00
#
_symmetry.space_group_name_H-M   'P 1'
#
loop_
_entity.id
_entity.type
_entity.pdbx_description
1 polymer ?
#
loop_
_entity_poly.entity_id
_entity_poly.type
_entity_poly.pdbx_seq_one_letter_code
_entity_poly.pdbx_strand_id
1 'polypeptide(L)'
;MNTRCPKCGENHRTGQCAIKEKIENPTCINCNNKGHMASSECPLYPKPQKGKSKSPQENKNRHETPQVNTSLIVPGLSFAQITSTKTQQQMVACGSDPSAFNSFKSNQKENIPSEKININQNQNSEFTFLQAIMEIKQIFDLFPTLLKEMERSYNTNNPEEKLTCLVRGICSSASSSTTQIKLHNFNFLYFSTGSMTYAADIFFAQSWKDHRLRLPENMSSEYRLLEVSWLQNIWRPDSFFKNAKAVTFQTMTIPNHYVWLYKDKTILYMVKLTLILSCAMNFAAYPHDTQHCSLEMESLSHTTDDLIFDWDESVPLVVSEDIELPQLDLMQTEKKDCTQHYSTGNFTCLKLTFTLKRRLGYYMFHTYIPTCLIVIMSWVSFWIRPEAVPARVTLGVTSLLTLSTQHAKSLDSLPPVSYIKAIDIFMATCTVFVFLSLMEFALVNVILEECVTMKLKQRITRKKFEESLKDVEVQNEVLAINMEKKSSAVSRQVKRRKIWALRIDQVSRVLFPLSFGGLTVAYWSFYVLFN
;
A
#
# COMPACT_ATOMS: atom_id res chain seq x y z
N MET A 1 -17.03 -28.17 -19.82
CA MET A 1 -17.19 -28.12 -21.29
C MET A 1 -15.87 -28.52 -21.92
N ASN A 2 -15.82 -29.56 -22.74
CA ASN A 2 -14.60 -29.91 -23.49
C ASN A 2 -14.54 -29.02 -24.73
N THR A 3 -13.43 -28.34 -24.94
CA THR A 3 -13.19 -27.49 -26.13
C THR A 3 -12.17 -28.16 -27.04
N ARG A 4 -12.42 -28.15 -28.36
CA ARG A 4 -11.53 -28.72 -29.37
C ARG A 4 -10.28 -27.85 -29.50
N CYS A 5 -9.10 -28.44 -29.32
CA CYS A 5 -7.84 -27.71 -29.41
C CYS A 5 -7.51 -27.41 -30.89
N PRO A 6 -7.31 -26.14 -31.29
CA PRO A 6 -7.05 -25.78 -32.68
C PRO A 6 -5.67 -26.21 -33.20
N LYS A 7 -4.76 -26.67 -32.33
CA LYS A 7 -3.41 -27.13 -32.73
C LYS A 7 -3.27 -28.65 -32.92
N CYS A 8 -4.02 -29.47 -32.18
CA CYS A 8 -3.97 -30.94 -32.32
C CYS A 8 -5.28 -31.56 -32.80
N GLY A 9 -6.39 -30.80 -32.87
CA GLY A 9 -7.65 -31.27 -33.44
C GLY A 9 -8.50 -32.16 -32.53
N GLU A 10 -8.10 -32.41 -31.28
CA GLU A 10 -8.83 -33.25 -30.31
C GLU A 10 -9.49 -32.43 -29.18
N ASN A 11 -10.47 -33.05 -28.50
CA ASN A 11 -11.25 -32.42 -27.43
C ASN A 11 -10.64 -32.69 -26.05
N HIS A 12 -10.19 -31.64 -25.36
CA HIS A 12 -9.63 -31.73 -24.01
C HIS A 12 -10.45 -30.95 -22.97
N ARG A 13 -10.32 -31.31 -21.69
CA ARG A 13 -10.79 -30.49 -20.56
C ARG A 13 -9.82 -29.33 -20.36
N THR A 14 -10.36 -28.13 -20.14
CA THR A 14 -9.60 -26.86 -20.05
C THR A 14 -8.43 -26.97 -19.07
N GLY A 15 -7.20 -26.90 -19.61
CA GLY A 15 -5.95 -26.90 -18.86
C GLY A 15 -4.87 -27.88 -19.35
N GLN A 16 -5.19 -28.85 -20.19
CA GLN A 16 -4.21 -29.83 -20.70
C GLN A 16 -3.86 -29.59 -22.17
N CYS A 17 -2.98 -28.62 -22.42
CA CYS A 17 -2.23 -28.55 -23.66
C CYS A 17 -0.83 -28.03 -23.34
N ALA A 18 0.09 -28.97 -23.03
CA ALA A 18 1.49 -28.64 -22.80
C ALA A 18 2.37 -29.77 -23.36
N ILE A 19 2.85 -29.54 -24.58
CA ILE A 19 4.22 -29.75 -25.06
C ILE A 19 4.92 -30.96 -24.42
N LYS A 20 4.74 -32.14 -25.01
CA LYS A 20 5.75 -33.21 -24.96
C LYS A 20 6.63 -33.07 -26.19
N GLU A 21 7.94 -33.30 -25.98
CA GLU A 21 9.03 -33.34 -26.96
C GLU A 21 9.77 -32.01 -27.23
N LYS A 22 10.70 -31.69 -26.32
CA LYS A 22 12.09 -31.27 -26.62
C LYS A 22 12.90 -31.02 -25.34
N ILE A 23 13.17 -32.08 -24.56
CA ILE A 23 14.25 -32.08 -23.56
C ILE A 23 14.86 -33.49 -23.60
N GLU A 24 16.09 -33.62 -24.07
CA GLU A 24 16.86 -34.87 -23.90
C GLU A 24 17.28 -34.99 -22.43
N ASN A 25 16.89 -36.10 -21.79
CA ASN A 25 17.18 -36.47 -20.40
C ASN A 25 16.65 -35.55 -19.28
N PRO A 26 15.32 -35.49 -19.07
CA PRO A 26 14.75 -34.79 -17.92
C PRO A 26 15.07 -35.50 -16.59
N THR A 27 15.39 -34.73 -15.56
CA THR A 27 15.51 -35.18 -14.16
C THR A 27 14.20 -34.93 -13.39
N CYS A 28 13.74 -35.94 -12.66
CA CYS A 28 12.51 -35.83 -11.87
C CYS A 28 12.73 -35.01 -10.59
N ILE A 29 11.99 -33.93 -10.39
CA ILE A 29 12.15 -32.99 -9.26
C ILE A 29 11.90 -33.66 -7.89
N ASN A 30 11.06 -34.69 -7.82
CA ASN A 30 10.73 -35.35 -6.55
C ASN A 30 11.71 -36.44 -6.12
N CYS A 31 12.50 -37.02 -7.05
CA CYS A 31 13.40 -38.13 -6.74
C CYS A 31 14.82 -38.01 -7.34
N ASN A 32 15.10 -36.93 -8.08
CA ASN A 32 16.37 -36.60 -8.73
C ASN A 32 16.93 -37.64 -9.73
N ASN A 33 16.16 -38.65 -10.14
CA ASN A 33 16.56 -39.62 -11.17
C ASN A 33 16.34 -39.10 -12.61
N LYS A 34 17.25 -39.46 -13.52
CA LYS A 34 17.20 -39.09 -14.96
C LYS A 34 16.24 -40.01 -15.73
N GLY A 35 15.58 -39.47 -16.76
CA GLY A 35 14.81 -40.22 -17.76
C GLY A 35 13.28 -40.09 -17.68
N HIS A 36 12.72 -39.37 -16.70
CA HIS A 36 11.29 -39.13 -16.60
C HIS A 36 10.99 -37.78 -15.91
N MET A 37 9.88 -37.15 -16.31
CA MET A 37 9.28 -36.05 -15.55
C MET A 37 8.21 -36.61 -14.60
N ALA A 38 7.98 -35.94 -13.47
CA ALA A 38 7.08 -36.37 -12.40
C ALA A 38 5.74 -36.93 -12.94
N SER A 39 5.69 -38.26 -13.04
CA SER A 39 4.55 -39.04 -13.52
C SER A 39 4.13 -40.04 -12.45
N SER A 40 2.97 -40.67 -12.64
CA SER A 40 2.41 -41.69 -11.75
C SER A 40 3.28 -42.93 -11.56
N GLU A 41 4.38 -43.06 -12.32
CA GLU A 41 5.35 -44.16 -12.22
C GLU A 41 6.48 -43.88 -11.21
N CYS A 42 6.51 -42.68 -10.60
CA CYS A 42 7.49 -42.34 -9.59
C CYS A 42 7.09 -42.93 -8.22
N PRO A 43 7.98 -43.67 -7.51
CA PRO A 43 7.64 -44.35 -6.26
C PRO A 43 7.32 -43.40 -5.08
N LEU A 44 7.70 -42.12 -5.19
CA LEU A 44 7.41 -41.05 -4.22
C LEU A 44 6.21 -40.17 -4.62
N TYR A 45 5.46 -40.55 -5.66
CA TYR A 45 4.28 -39.79 -6.09
C TYR A 45 3.07 -40.10 -5.19
N PRO A 46 2.43 -39.09 -4.56
CA PRO A 46 1.31 -39.33 -3.66
C PRO A 46 0.10 -39.87 -4.44
N LYS A 47 -0.33 -41.09 -4.12
CA LYS A 47 -1.55 -41.69 -4.69
C LYS A 47 -2.78 -41.23 -3.87
N PRO A 48 -3.85 -40.73 -4.50
CA PRO A 48 -5.06 -40.33 -3.77
C PRO A 48 -5.78 -41.55 -3.17
N GLN A 49 -6.09 -41.48 -1.87
CA GLN A 49 -6.91 -42.49 -1.19
C GLN A 49 -8.35 -42.45 -1.74
N LYS A 50 -8.86 -43.60 -2.20
CA LYS A 50 -10.27 -43.80 -2.55
C LYS A 50 -11.09 -44.03 -1.28
N GLY A 51 -12.07 -43.18 -1.01
CA GLY A 51 -13.03 -43.35 0.10
C GLY A 51 -14.43 -42.88 -0.30
N LYS A 52 -15.40 -43.79 -0.24
CA LYS A 52 -16.76 -43.73 -0.79
C LYS A 52 -17.68 -42.71 -0.10
N SER A 53 -18.61 -42.17 -0.91
CA SER A 53 -19.84 -41.48 -0.52
C SER A 53 -20.77 -42.32 0.37
N LYS A 54 -21.31 -41.71 1.44
CA LYS A 54 -22.67 -41.95 1.98
C LYS A 54 -23.01 -40.85 3.03
N SER A 55 -24.11 -40.14 2.83
CA SER A 55 -24.92 -39.48 3.88
C SER A 55 -25.90 -40.51 4.50
N PRO A 56 -26.66 -40.27 5.61
CA PRO A 56 -26.87 -39.04 6.41
C PRO A 56 -26.88 -39.23 7.97
N GLN A 57 -27.15 -38.12 8.69
CA GLN A 57 -27.73 -37.96 10.05
C GLN A 57 -26.90 -38.06 11.36
N GLU A 58 -27.13 -37.01 12.17
CA GLU A 58 -27.18 -36.88 13.64
C GLU A 58 -25.93 -36.90 14.57
N ASN A 59 -25.79 -35.75 15.25
CA ASN A 59 -25.54 -35.52 16.68
C ASN A 59 -24.14 -35.62 17.33
N LYS A 60 -23.90 -34.57 18.12
CA LYS A 60 -23.11 -34.43 19.36
C LYS A 60 -21.57 -34.29 19.30
N ASN A 61 -21.19 -33.05 19.65
CA ASN A 61 -20.28 -32.68 20.73
C ASN A 61 -18.78 -33.06 20.65
N ARG A 62 -17.99 -31.98 20.79
CA ARG A 62 -16.86 -31.77 21.73
C ARG A 62 -15.45 -31.89 21.14
N HIS A 63 -14.66 -30.85 21.44
CA HIS A 63 -13.22 -30.74 21.72
C HIS A 63 -12.28 -31.75 21.03
N GLU A 64 -11.12 -31.41 20.48
CA GLU A 64 -10.10 -30.44 20.87
C GLU A 64 -9.02 -30.52 19.78
N THR A 65 -8.32 -29.42 19.52
CA THR A 65 -7.05 -29.41 18.78
C THR A 65 -5.98 -30.25 19.50
N PRO A 66 -4.95 -30.75 18.79
CA PRO A 66 -3.69 -30.02 18.92
C PRO A 66 -2.82 -29.94 17.66
N GLN A 67 -2.00 -28.90 17.71
CA GLN A 67 -0.83 -28.57 16.91
C GLN A 67 0.19 -29.71 16.85
N VAL A 68 0.97 -29.82 15.76
CA VAL A 68 2.39 -30.21 15.79
C VAL A 68 3.14 -29.58 14.59
N ASN A 69 4.21 -28.84 14.92
CA ASN A 69 5.29 -28.35 14.05
C ASN A 69 6.01 -29.54 13.34
N THR A 70 6.79 -29.45 12.27
CA THR A 70 8.09 -28.75 12.17
C THR A 70 8.68 -29.06 10.77
N SER A 71 9.29 -28.03 10.17
CA SER A 71 10.49 -28.00 9.29
C SER A 71 11.02 -29.25 8.55
N LEU A 72 11.37 -29.06 7.27
CA LEU A 72 12.56 -29.64 6.66
C LEU A 72 13.13 -28.72 5.55
N ILE A 73 14.46 -28.49 5.59
CA ILE A 73 15.27 -27.66 4.67
C ILE A 73 15.91 -28.58 3.60
N VAL A 74 16.06 -28.05 2.37
CA VAL A 74 16.85 -28.61 1.24
C VAL A 74 17.94 -27.58 0.85
N PRO A 75 19.16 -27.98 0.41
CA PRO A 75 20.30 -27.08 0.17
C PRO A 75 20.46 -26.64 -1.31
N GLY A 76 21.16 -25.50 -1.53
CA GLY A 76 22.09 -25.35 -2.67
C GLY A 76 21.91 -24.20 -3.69
N LEU A 77 22.41 -23.01 -3.35
CA LEU A 77 23.18 -22.02 -4.16
C LEU A 77 22.62 -21.36 -5.45
N SER A 78 22.28 -20.07 -5.33
CA SER A 78 22.68 -18.99 -6.26
C SER A 78 22.71 -17.66 -5.48
N PHE A 79 23.81 -16.91 -5.61
CA PHE A 79 24.14 -15.72 -4.82
C PHE A 79 23.51 -14.46 -5.41
N ALA A 80 22.58 -13.82 -4.69
CA ALA A 80 22.39 -12.37 -4.63
C ALA A 80 21.26 -12.01 -3.63
N GLN A 81 21.62 -11.13 -2.69
CA GLN A 81 20.75 -10.22 -1.92
C GLN A 81 19.90 -10.69 -0.71
N ILE A 82 20.22 -10.01 0.40
CA ILE A 82 19.34 -9.33 1.38
C ILE A 82 18.98 -10.06 2.69
N THR A 83 19.62 -9.52 3.73
CA THR A 83 19.15 -9.18 5.08
C THR A 83 17.65 -9.29 5.39
N SER A 84 17.42 -9.91 6.56
CA SER A 84 16.46 -9.53 7.61
C SER A 84 14.99 -9.90 7.45
N THR A 85 14.51 -10.67 8.43
CA THR A 85 13.38 -10.33 9.34
C THR A 85 13.24 -11.49 10.34
N LYS A 86 12.99 -11.33 11.64
CA LYS A 86 11.96 -10.59 12.39
C LYS A 86 12.35 -10.76 13.89
N THR A 87 11.92 -9.96 14.87
CA THR A 87 10.53 -9.57 15.13
C THR A 87 10.46 -8.44 16.17
N GLN A 88 9.55 -7.49 15.92
CA GLN A 88 8.84 -6.62 16.87
C GLN A 88 8.13 -7.45 17.96
N GLN A 89 7.77 -6.99 19.17
CA GLN A 89 7.00 -5.82 19.70
C GLN A 89 7.13 -5.95 21.26
N GLN A 90 6.98 -4.97 22.17
CA GLN A 90 5.93 -3.96 22.37
C GLN A 90 6.27 -3.08 23.61
N MET A 91 6.04 -1.76 23.46
CA MET A 91 5.72 -0.64 24.39
C MET A 91 5.95 -0.70 25.93
N VAL A 92 6.40 0.44 26.52
CA VAL A 92 5.64 1.37 27.43
C VAL A 92 6.54 2.55 27.88
N ALA A 93 5.93 3.72 28.12
CA ALA A 93 6.51 5.04 28.38
C ALA A 93 6.89 5.34 29.85
N CYS A 94 7.83 6.29 30.08
CA CYS A 94 7.73 7.51 30.92
C CYS A 94 9.09 8.05 31.43
N GLY A 95 9.32 9.36 31.28
CA GLY A 95 9.75 10.31 32.32
C GLY A 95 11.16 10.26 32.97
N SER A 96 12.00 11.23 32.59
CA SER A 96 12.83 12.15 33.42
C SER A 96 13.55 11.71 34.73
N ASP A 97 14.87 11.92 34.70
CA ASP A 97 15.81 12.41 35.73
C ASP A 97 16.41 11.52 36.86
N PRO A 98 17.62 11.88 37.37
CA PRO A 98 18.67 10.94 37.78
C PRO A 98 19.02 10.99 39.28
N SER A 99 19.13 9.83 39.93
CA SER A 99 19.91 9.64 41.18
C SER A 99 19.72 8.22 41.70
N ALA A 100 20.81 7.47 41.90
CA ALA A 100 21.03 6.57 43.06
C ALA A 100 22.24 5.67 42.81
N PHE A 101 23.39 6.19 43.23
CA PHE A 101 24.57 5.41 43.61
C PHE A 101 24.28 4.67 44.93
N ASN A 102 24.90 3.50 45.11
CA ASN A 102 25.05 2.73 46.36
C ASN A 102 23.84 1.97 46.92
N SER A 103 23.84 0.64 46.81
CA SER A 103 24.31 -0.25 47.89
C SER A 103 23.85 -1.68 47.61
N PHE A 104 24.77 -2.64 47.66
CA PHE A 104 24.76 -3.78 48.59
C PHE A 104 25.80 -4.79 48.14
N LYS A 105 26.85 -4.88 48.95
CA LYS A 105 27.86 -5.94 48.91
C LYS A 105 27.45 -6.99 49.95
N SER A 106 27.78 -8.24 49.62
CA SER A 106 28.05 -9.37 50.52
C SER A 106 26.92 -10.35 50.88
N ASN A 107 27.25 -11.60 50.55
CA ASN A 107 27.13 -12.85 51.33
C ASN A 107 26.09 -13.91 50.92
N GLN A 108 26.68 -15.10 50.69
CA GLN A 108 26.22 -16.48 50.84
C GLN A 108 26.19 -17.38 49.58
N LYS A 109 27.27 -18.16 49.47
CA LYS A 109 27.34 -19.60 49.18
C LYS A 109 25.98 -20.33 49.24
N GLU A 110 25.60 -21.07 48.21
CA GLU A 110 25.84 -22.53 48.04
C GLU A 110 25.01 -23.12 46.87
N ASN A 111 25.61 -24.11 46.20
CA ASN A 111 25.01 -25.27 45.51
C ASN A 111 24.04 -25.07 44.32
N ILE A 112 24.54 -25.37 43.11
CA ILE A 112 23.73 -25.84 41.98
C ILE A 112 24.29 -27.20 41.54
N PRO A 113 23.46 -28.26 41.41
CA PRO A 113 23.92 -29.58 41.03
C PRO A 113 24.18 -29.68 39.53
N SER A 114 25.22 -30.44 39.21
CA SER A 114 25.52 -30.96 37.88
C SER A 114 24.46 -31.96 37.42
N GLU A 115 23.78 -31.67 36.31
CA GLU A 115 23.04 -32.66 35.54
C GLU A 115 23.58 -32.71 34.09
N LYS A 116 23.92 -33.93 33.68
CA LYS A 116 24.58 -34.28 32.43
C LYS A 116 23.66 -34.03 31.24
N ILE A 117 24.09 -33.23 30.27
CA ILE A 117 23.52 -33.26 28.92
C ILE A 117 24.45 -34.10 28.05
N ASN A 118 23.87 -35.21 27.59
CA ASN A 118 24.47 -36.21 26.73
C ASN A 118 24.67 -35.61 25.33
N ILE A 119 25.92 -35.50 24.89
CA ILE A 119 26.26 -35.07 23.53
C ILE A 119 26.10 -36.29 22.62
N ASN A 120 24.99 -36.36 21.89
CA ASN A 120 24.97 -37.12 20.65
C ASN A 120 25.28 -36.16 19.51
N GLN A 121 26.46 -36.38 18.92
CA GLN A 121 26.97 -35.74 17.73
C GLN A 121 26.15 -36.10 16.48
N ASN A 122 26.40 -35.33 15.43
CA ASN A 122 26.03 -35.48 14.00
C ASN A 122 24.66 -34.89 13.63
N GLN A 123 24.52 -33.94 12.70
CA GLN A 123 25.38 -33.35 11.68
C GLN A 123 24.68 -32.03 11.30
N ASN A 124 25.33 -30.86 11.41
CA ASN A 124 24.98 -29.58 10.73
C ASN A 124 25.82 -28.37 11.20
N SER A 125 26.79 -28.53 12.09
CA SER A 125 27.62 -27.43 12.63
C SER A 125 28.92 -27.15 11.87
N GLU A 126 29.31 -27.96 10.87
CA GLU A 126 30.53 -27.69 10.08
C GLU A 126 30.34 -26.60 9.02
N PHE A 127 29.12 -26.38 8.51
CA PHE A 127 28.90 -25.47 7.37
C PHE A 127 28.87 -23.99 7.76
N THR A 128 28.47 -23.64 8.98
CA THR A 128 28.45 -22.25 9.49
C THR A 128 29.82 -21.80 10.01
N PHE A 129 30.62 -22.70 10.57
CA PHE A 129 31.95 -22.40 11.06
C PHE A 129 32.96 -22.19 9.92
N LEU A 130 32.89 -23.01 8.86
CA LEU A 130 33.69 -22.81 7.64
C LEU A 130 33.30 -21.52 6.90
N GLN A 131 32.01 -21.16 6.86
CA GLN A 131 31.57 -19.89 6.27
C GLN A 131 32.11 -18.68 7.04
N ALA A 132 32.05 -18.70 8.37
CA ALA A 132 32.63 -17.66 9.22
C ALA A 132 34.17 -17.60 9.11
N ILE A 133 34.84 -18.76 9.02
CA ILE A 133 36.28 -18.83 8.79
C ILE A 133 36.64 -18.32 7.39
N MET A 134 35.83 -18.57 6.35
CA MET A 134 36.08 -18.03 5.01
C MET A 134 35.89 -16.52 4.93
N GLU A 135 34.91 -15.94 5.64
CA GLU A 135 34.75 -14.48 5.74
C GLU A 135 35.87 -13.83 6.56
N ILE A 136 36.28 -14.46 7.66
CA ILE A 136 37.46 -14.02 8.45
C ILE A 136 38.74 -14.17 7.63
N LYS A 137 38.87 -15.24 6.84
CA LYS A 137 40.01 -15.46 5.94
C LYS A 137 40.03 -14.47 4.79
N GLN A 138 38.90 -14.05 4.24
CA GLN A 138 38.83 -12.95 3.27
C GLN A 138 39.31 -11.62 3.86
N ILE A 139 38.93 -11.32 5.11
CA ILE A 139 39.43 -10.13 5.83
C ILE A 139 40.95 -10.25 6.08
N PHE A 140 41.44 -11.44 6.45
CA PHE A 140 42.86 -11.71 6.66
C PHE A 140 43.68 -11.80 5.36
N ASP A 141 43.09 -12.17 4.23
CA ASP A 141 43.74 -12.24 2.91
C ASP A 141 43.84 -10.84 2.26
N LEU A 142 42.93 -9.91 2.60
CA LEU A 142 43.05 -8.48 2.29
C LEU A 142 44.09 -7.76 3.17
N PHE A 143 44.38 -8.31 4.34
CA PHE A 143 45.26 -7.69 5.32
C PHE A 143 46.72 -7.55 4.83
N PRO A 144 47.36 -8.54 4.18
CA PRO A 144 48.70 -8.39 3.63
C PRO A 144 48.76 -7.38 2.47
N THR A 145 47.73 -7.27 1.63
CA THR A 145 47.66 -6.26 0.55
C THR A 145 47.53 -4.85 1.13
N LEU A 146 46.66 -4.68 2.13
CA LEU A 146 46.56 -3.45 2.92
C LEU A 146 47.87 -3.13 3.64
N LEU A 147 48.52 -4.12 4.26
CA LEU A 147 49.82 -3.95 4.93
C LEU A 147 50.91 -3.55 3.93
N LYS A 148 50.94 -4.14 2.73
CA LYS A 148 51.91 -3.82 1.67
C LYS A 148 51.69 -2.42 1.08
N GLU A 149 50.44 -1.95 1.03
CA GLU A 149 50.12 -0.57 0.67
C GLU A 149 50.44 0.41 1.81
N MET A 150 50.16 0.04 3.07
CA MET A 150 50.54 0.81 4.26
C MET A 150 52.07 0.93 4.40
N GLU A 151 52.81 -0.15 4.14
CA GLU A 151 54.28 -0.22 4.20
C GLU A 151 54.94 0.53 3.02
N ARG A 152 54.27 0.59 1.85
CA ARG A 152 54.65 1.49 0.74
C ARG A 152 54.41 2.97 1.06
N SER A 153 53.38 3.29 1.85
CA SER A 153 53.04 4.66 2.24
C SER A 153 53.93 5.18 3.37
N TYR A 154 54.27 4.32 4.34
CA TYR A 154 55.13 4.60 5.50
C TYR A 154 56.52 5.12 5.12
N ASN A 155 57.06 4.72 3.97
CA ASN A 155 58.39 5.11 3.49
C ASN A 155 58.43 6.45 2.71
N THR A 156 57.39 7.29 2.82
CA THR A 156 57.41 8.65 2.26
C THR A 156 57.00 9.68 3.29
N ASN A 157 57.56 10.90 3.19
CA ASN A 157 57.49 11.99 4.18
C ASN A 157 56.08 12.51 4.57
N ASN A 158 54.98 11.85 4.17
CA ASN A 158 53.64 12.13 4.67
C ASN A 158 52.71 10.90 4.49
N PRO A 159 52.80 9.88 5.37
CA PRO A 159 52.13 8.59 5.19
C PRO A 159 50.61 8.66 5.37
N GLU A 160 50.10 9.55 6.24
CA GLU A 160 48.66 9.75 6.49
C GLU A 160 47.94 10.35 5.28
N GLU A 161 48.56 11.35 4.64
CA GLU A 161 48.02 12.07 3.47
C GLU A 161 47.96 11.15 2.23
N LYS A 162 48.93 10.24 2.07
CA LYS A 162 48.90 9.23 1.00
C LYS A 162 47.92 8.09 1.22
N LEU A 163 47.71 7.66 2.47
CA LEU A 163 46.72 6.62 2.77
C LEU A 163 45.30 7.14 2.59
N THR A 164 45.03 8.37 3.02
CA THR A 164 43.76 9.07 2.73
C THR A 164 43.58 9.31 1.23
N CYS A 165 44.63 9.74 0.53
CA CYS A 165 44.65 9.83 -0.94
C CYS A 165 44.31 8.52 -1.65
N LEU A 166 44.86 7.38 -1.21
CA LEU A 166 44.71 6.08 -1.88
C LEU A 166 43.33 5.46 -1.62
N VAL A 167 42.84 5.54 -0.38
CA VAL A 167 41.58 4.91 0.05
C VAL A 167 40.35 5.79 -0.27
N ARG A 168 40.47 7.12 -0.12
CA ARG A 168 39.33 8.05 -0.27
C ARG A 168 39.33 8.83 -1.59
N GLY A 169 40.44 8.83 -2.32
CA GLY A 169 40.61 9.69 -3.50
C GLY A 169 40.65 11.20 -3.23
N ILE A 170 40.74 11.59 -1.96
CA ILE A 170 40.79 12.97 -1.50
C ILE A 170 42.20 13.22 -0.99
N CYS A 171 42.95 14.11 -1.66
CA CYS A 171 44.39 14.32 -1.43
C CYS A 171 44.75 15.66 -0.76
N SER A 172 43.77 16.37 -0.22
CA SER A 172 43.99 17.68 0.39
C SER A 172 43.46 17.67 1.80
N SER A 173 44.38 17.80 2.75
CA SER A 173 44.15 18.00 4.19
C SER A 173 43.35 19.28 4.54
N ALA A 174 42.78 19.99 3.56
CA ALA A 174 42.13 21.28 3.76
C ALA A 174 40.89 21.58 2.88
N SER A 175 40.47 20.70 1.97
CA SER A 175 39.27 20.96 1.15
C SER A 175 38.48 19.69 0.86
N SER A 176 37.21 19.71 1.30
CA SER A 176 36.19 18.72 0.95
C SER A 176 36.08 18.59 -0.58
N SER A 177 35.99 17.35 -1.08
CA SER A 177 35.73 17.12 -2.50
C SER A 177 34.28 17.46 -2.83
N THR A 178 34.06 18.51 -3.60
CA THR A 178 32.73 18.84 -4.14
C THR A 178 32.40 17.91 -5.31
N THR A 179 31.31 17.18 -5.20
CA THR A 179 30.73 16.38 -6.27
C THR A 179 29.47 17.05 -6.78
N GLN A 180 29.46 17.40 -8.06
CA GLN A 180 28.31 17.97 -8.74
C GLN A 180 27.38 16.85 -9.19
N ILE A 181 26.11 16.92 -8.79
CA ILE A 181 25.06 15.97 -9.14
C ILE A 181 24.18 16.56 -10.24
N LYS A 182 24.01 15.79 -11.31
CA LYS A 182 23.12 16.09 -12.43
C LYS A 182 22.09 14.99 -12.57
N LEU A 183 20.85 15.38 -12.78
CA LEU A 183 19.75 14.46 -13.09
C LEU A 183 19.21 14.82 -14.47
N HIS A 184 19.26 13.85 -15.37
CA HIS A 184 18.75 13.99 -16.72
C HIS A 184 17.59 13.02 -16.97
N ASN A 185 16.63 13.43 -17.80
CA ASN A 185 15.52 12.60 -18.27
C ASN A 185 14.82 11.85 -17.12
N PHE A 186 14.30 12.62 -16.16
CA PHE A 186 13.51 12.07 -15.08
C PHE A 186 12.13 11.66 -15.60
N ASN A 187 11.82 10.37 -15.61
CA ASN A 187 10.53 9.84 -16.07
C ASN A 187 9.80 9.12 -14.95
N PHE A 188 8.54 9.48 -14.71
CA PHE A 188 7.68 8.71 -13.81
C PHE A 188 7.13 7.47 -14.52
N LEU A 189 7.21 6.31 -13.88
CA LEU A 189 6.65 5.06 -14.40
C LEU A 189 5.23 4.82 -13.89
N TYR A 190 5.07 4.77 -12.56
CA TYR A 190 3.77 4.57 -11.93
C TYR A 190 3.77 5.08 -10.49
N PHE A 191 2.57 5.32 -9.98
CA PHE A 191 2.31 5.66 -8.57
C PHE A 191 1.47 4.56 -7.93
N SER A 192 1.86 4.14 -6.73
CA SER A 192 1.14 3.16 -5.94
C SER A 192 0.68 3.79 -4.63
N THR A 193 -0.61 4.12 -4.56
CA THR A 193 -1.26 4.61 -3.33
C THR A 193 -1.18 3.56 -2.23
N GLY A 194 -1.53 2.30 -2.53
CA GLY A 194 -1.60 1.21 -1.54
C GLY A 194 -0.28 0.87 -0.85
N SER A 195 0.86 1.05 -1.53
CA SER A 195 2.19 0.82 -0.94
C SER A 195 2.93 2.09 -0.53
N MET A 196 2.30 3.26 -0.76
CA MET A 196 2.90 4.59 -0.57
C MET A 196 4.27 4.70 -1.28
N THR A 197 4.30 4.32 -2.57
CA THR A 197 5.51 4.37 -3.40
C THR A 197 5.24 4.98 -4.76
N TYR A 198 6.30 5.46 -5.39
CA TYR A 198 6.31 5.76 -6.80
C TYR A 198 7.56 5.19 -7.45
N ALA A 199 7.45 4.85 -8.73
CA ALA A 199 8.56 4.35 -9.52
C ALA A 199 8.98 5.41 -10.54
N ALA A 200 10.29 5.58 -10.71
CA ALA A 200 10.86 6.53 -11.65
C ALA A 200 12.10 5.97 -12.34
N ASP A 201 12.25 6.30 -13.61
CA ASP A 201 13.45 6.11 -14.40
C ASP A 201 14.24 7.41 -14.42
N ILE A 202 15.54 7.36 -14.11
CA ILE A 202 16.41 8.53 -14.13
C ILE A 202 17.73 8.21 -14.83
N PHE A 203 18.32 9.22 -15.47
CA PHE A 203 19.75 9.20 -15.77
C PHE A 203 20.48 9.97 -14.68
N PHE A 204 21.09 9.21 -13.78
CA PHE A 204 21.86 9.73 -12.67
C PHE A 204 23.29 10.02 -13.13
N ALA A 205 23.71 11.27 -12.97
CA ALA A 205 25.03 11.72 -13.38
C ALA A 205 25.76 12.39 -12.21
N GLN A 206 27.03 12.04 -12.03
CA GLN A 206 27.90 12.57 -11.00
C GLN A 206 29.17 13.07 -11.66
N SER A 207 29.59 14.27 -11.29
CA SER A 207 30.82 14.87 -11.76
C SER A 207 31.70 15.28 -10.59
N TRP A 208 32.94 14.81 -10.60
CA TRP A 208 33.94 15.16 -9.59
C TRP A 208 35.31 15.29 -10.25
N LYS A 209 36.21 16.02 -9.60
CA LYS A 209 37.58 16.24 -10.09
C LYS A 209 38.58 15.42 -9.29
N ASP A 210 39.30 14.52 -9.97
CA ASP A 210 40.32 13.69 -9.33
C ASP A 210 41.73 14.17 -9.70
N HIS A 211 42.37 14.88 -8.76
CA HIS A 211 43.69 15.47 -8.99
C HIS A 211 44.82 14.44 -9.12
N ARG A 212 44.60 13.19 -8.66
CA ARG A 212 45.58 12.08 -8.72
C ARG A 212 45.80 11.57 -10.13
N LEU A 213 44.83 11.77 -11.03
CA LEU A 213 44.93 11.32 -12.41
C LEU A 213 46.05 12.06 -13.15
N ARG A 214 46.98 11.28 -13.71
CA ARG A 214 48.03 11.75 -14.61
C ARG A 214 47.63 11.41 -16.04
N LEU A 215 47.18 12.44 -16.75
CA LEU A 215 46.80 12.32 -18.16
C LEU A 215 48.04 12.45 -19.05
N PRO A 216 48.11 11.71 -20.17
CA PRO A 216 49.18 11.87 -21.13
C PRO A 216 49.12 13.28 -21.77
N GLU A 217 50.27 13.94 -21.90
CA GLU A 217 50.36 15.30 -22.46
C GLU A 217 49.80 15.40 -23.90
N ASN A 218 49.86 14.30 -24.66
CA ASN A 218 49.35 14.18 -26.03
C ASN A 218 47.84 13.85 -26.12
N MET A 219 47.01 14.40 -25.23
CA MET A 219 45.56 14.24 -25.31
C MET A 219 44.96 15.32 -26.23
N SER A 220 44.72 14.99 -27.50
CA SER A 220 44.11 15.95 -28.45
C SER A 220 42.63 16.21 -28.20
N SER A 221 41.84 15.20 -27.81
CA SER A 221 40.39 15.32 -27.57
C SER A 221 40.05 15.90 -26.19
N GLU A 222 39.06 16.78 -26.09
CA GLU A 222 38.61 17.44 -24.84
C GLU A 222 38.17 16.43 -23.76
N TYR A 223 37.61 15.30 -24.19
CA TYR A 223 37.24 14.19 -23.32
C TYR A 223 37.63 12.84 -23.95
N ARG A 224 37.65 11.79 -23.13
CA ARG A 224 37.73 10.38 -23.56
C ARG A 224 36.66 9.57 -22.85
N LEU A 225 36.01 8.68 -23.59
CA LEU A 225 35.11 7.68 -23.02
C LEU A 225 35.94 6.51 -22.50
N LEU A 226 35.80 6.19 -21.21
CA LEU A 226 36.44 5.04 -20.59
C LEU A 226 35.49 3.84 -20.63
N GLU A 227 36.08 2.64 -20.75
CA GLU A 227 35.33 1.40 -20.62
C GLU A 227 34.85 1.20 -19.17
N VAL A 228 33.70 0.55 -18.99
CA VAL A 228 33.07 0.30 -17.69
C VAL A 228 34.00 -0.44 -16.71
N SER A 229 34.93 -1.26 -17.21
CA SER A 229 35.95 -1.97 -16.42
C SER A 229 36.80 -1.03 -15.55
N TRP A 230 37.04 0.21 -15.99
CA TRP A 230 37.79 1.22 -15.24
C TRP A 230 37.12 1.63 -13.93
N LEU A 231 35.80 1.44 -13.80
CA LEU A 231 35.06 1.73 -12.56
C LEU A 231 35.49 0.88 -11.37
N GLN A 232 36.24 -0.21 -11.60
CA GLN A 232 36.83 -1.03 -10.53
C GLN A 232 38.13 -0.42 -9.98
N ASN A 233 38.80 0.43 -10.77
CA ASN A 233 40.12 0.99 -10.47
C ASN A 233 40.08 2.48 -10.14
N ILE A 234 38.92 3.12 -10.25
CA ILE A 234 38.72 4.56 -10.02
C ILE A 234 37.80 4.73 -8.82
N TRP A 235 38.16 5.64 -7.91
CA TRP A 235 37.31 6.04 -6.80
C TRP A 235 36.06 6.76 -7.33
N ARG A 236 34.90 6.45 -6.75
CA ARG A 236 33.63 7.11 -7.06
C ARG A 236 32.93 7.57 -5.79
N PRO A 237 32.21 8.70 -5.81
CA PRO A 237 31.38 9.13 -4.69
C PRO A 237 30.34 8.05 -4.32
N ASP A 238 30.16 7.83 -3.02
CA ASP A 238 29.28 6.81 -2.45
C ASP A 238 27.86 7.33 -2.20
N SER A 239 27.22 7.81 -3.27
CA SER A 239 25.83 8.26 -3.22
C SER A 239 24.86 7.09 -3.12
N PHE A 240 23.89 7.18 -2.20
CA PHE A 240 22.75 6.27 -2.15
C PHE A 240 21.44 7.05 -2.05
N PHE A 241 20.34 6.41 -2.44
CA PHE A 241 19.00 6.99 -2.35
C PHE A 241 18.36 6.62 -1.02
N LYS A 242 18.23 7.58 -0.11
CA LYS A 242 17.79 7.36 1.27
C LYS A 242 16.39 6.75 1.36
N ASN A 243 15.47 7.24 0.53
CA ASN A 243 14.08 6.80 0.53
C ASN A 243 13.78 5.73 -0.53
N ALA A 244 14.80 5.14 -1.16
CA ALA A 244 14.60 4.05 -2.11
C ALA A 244 14.32 2.72 -1.38
N LYS A 245 13.21 2.08 -1.75
CA LYS A 245 12.91 0.69 -1.36
C LYS A 245 13.63 -0.32 -2.25
N ALA A 246 13.83 0.03 -3.52
CA ALA A 246 14.60 -0.77 -4.46
C ALA A 246 15.25 0.14 -5.51
N VAL A 247 16.46 -0.23 -5.91
CA VAL A 247 17.22 0.42 -6.99
C VAL A 247 17.63 -0.67 -7.96
N THR A 248 17.33 -0.46 -9.24
CA THR A 248 17.66 -1.41 -10.30
C THR A 248 18.51 -0.75 -11.37
N PHE A 249 19.65 -1.36 -11.66
CA PHE A 249 20.56 -0.93 -12.72
C PHE A 249 20.08 -1.50 -14.05
N GLN A 250 19.87 -0.64 -15.03
CA GLN A 250 19.36 -1.06 -16.34
C GLN A 250 20.50 -1.61 -17.21
N THR A 251 20.41 -2.89 -17.57
CA THR A 251 21.32 -3.56 -18.52
C THR A 251 20.56 -3.88 -19.80
N MET A 252 20.70 -3.06 -20.85
CA MET A 252 20.07 -3.31 -22.15
C MET A 252 21.16 -3.44 -23.20
N THR A 253 21.44 -4.67 -23.65
CA THR A 253 22.52 -5.06 -24.59
C THR A 253 23.97 -4.72 -24.18
N ILE A 254 24.21 -3.57 -23.57
CA ILE A 254 25.46 -3.11 -22.96
C ILE A 254 25.09 -2.48 -21.60
N PRO A 255 25.89 -2.67 -20.53
CA PRO A 255 25.65 -1.96 -19.26
C PRO A 255 25.62 -0.44 -19.51
N ASN A 256 24.53 0.22 -19.09
CA ASN A 256 24.31 1.66 -19.29
C ASN A 256 25.15 2.53 -18.33
N HIS A 257 26.43 2.22 -18.20
CA HIS A 257 27.40 3.00 -17.45
C HIS A 257 28.30 3.72 -18.43
N TYR A 258 28.35 5.04 -18.31
CA TYR A 258 29.22 5.88 -19.12
C TYR A 258 30.19 6.61 -18.21
N VAL A 259 31.47 6.60 -18.56
CA VAL A 259 32.51 7.30 -17.81
C VAL A 259 33.27 8.19 -18.78
N TRP A 260 33.13 9.50 -18.61
CA TRP A 260 33.79 10.50 -19.42
C TRP A 260 34.91 11.11 -18.60
N LEU A 261 36.12 11.07 -19.14
CA LEU A 261 37.30 11.66 -18.55
C LEU A 261 37.70 12.91 -19.35
N TYR A 262 37.57 14.07 -18.73
CA TYR A 262 37.91 15.35 -19.32
C TYR A 262 39.40 15.68 -19.13
N LYS A 263 39.95 16.53 -20.02
CA LYS A 263 41.35 16.98 -19.96
C LYS A 263 41.72 17.69 -18.64
N ASP A 264 40.75 18.32 -17.99
CA ASP A 264 40.91 19.03 -16.72
C ASP A 264 40.93 18.10 -15.49
N LYS A 265 40.93 16.78 -15.72
CA LYS A 265 40.83 15.71 -14.71
C LYS A 265 39.46 15.60 -14.04
N THR A 266 38.43 16.19 -14.63
CA THR A 266 37.05 15.96 -14.22
C THR A 266 36.59 14.61 -14.78
N ILE A 267 35.98 13.80 -13.92
CA ILE A 267 35.31 12.56 -14.30
C ILE A 267 33.81 12.83 -14.25
N LEU A 268 33.09 12.46 -15.30
CA LEU A 268 31.64 12.41 -15.34
C LEU A 268 31.22 10.95 -15.45
N TYR A 269 30.54 10.47 -14.42
CA TYR A 269 29.91 9.17 -14.39
C TYR A 269 28.41 9.32 -14.64
N MET A 270 27.86 8.54 -15.56
CA MET A 270 26.43 8.51 -15.84
C MET A 270 25.91 7.08 -15.83
N VAL A 271 24.74 6.89 -15.21
CA VAL A 271 24.07 5.59 -15.16
C VAL A 271 22.56 5.75 -15.26
N LYS A 272 21.90 4.86 -16.00
CA LYS A 272 20.44 4.77 -16.01
C LYS A 272 19.96 3.88 -14.87
N LEU A 273 19.12 4.42 -13.99
CA LEU A 273 18.56 3.73 -12.84
C LEU A 273 17.03 3.72 -12.91
N THR A 274 16.44 2.62 -12.46
CA THR A 274 15.02 2.54 -12.14
C THR A 274 14.88 2.44 -10.62
N LEU A 275 14.22 3.42 -10.04
CA LEU A 275 14.07 3.60 -8.60
C LEU A 275 12.62 3.33 -8.18
N ILE A 276 12.45 2.59 -7.09
CA ILE A 276 11.18 2.50 -6.36
C ILE A 276 11.36 3.29 -5.08
N LEU A 277 10.75 4.46 -5.00
CA LEU A 277 10.93 5.44 -3.94
C LEU A 277 9.72 5.45 -3.01
N SER A 278 9.97 5.58 -1.72
CA SER A 278 8.95 5.74 -0.70
C SER A 278 8.48 7.19 -0.66
N CYS A 279 7.17 7.41 -0.68
CA CYS A 279 6.55 8.73 -0.55
C CYS A 279 5.40 8.66 0.46
N ALA A 280 5.57 9.34 1.59
CA ALA A 280 4.55 9.42 2.64
C ALA A 280 3.42 10.38 2.21
N MET A 281 2.43 9.84 1.51
CA MET A 281 1.28 10.58 0.99
C MET A 281 0.27 10.92 2.08
N ASN A 282 -0.37 12.09 1.98
CA ASN A 282 -1.45 12.51 2.87
C ASN A 282 -2.81 12.48 2.15
N PHE A 283 -3.72 11.60 2.57
CA PHE A 283 -5.01 11.39 1.92
C PHE A 283 -6.18 12.12 2.60
N ALA A 284 -5.94 13.05 3.53
CA ALA A 284 -7.01 13.74 4.26
C ALA A 284 -8.03 14.41 3.31
N ALA A 285 -7.54 15.07 2.26
CA ALA A 285 -8.36 15.72 1.25
C ALA A 285 -8.68 14.84 0.03
N TYR A 286 -8.41 13.53 0.08
CA TYR A 286 -8.58 12.65 -1.09
C TYR A 286 -10.04 12.63 -1.62
N PRO A 287 -10.27 12.77 -2.95
CA PRO A 287 -9.29 12.81 -4.06
C PRO A 287 -8.85 14.23 -4.50
N HIS A 288 -9.18 15.27 -3.74
CA HIS A 288 -8.78 16.68 -3.99
C HIS A 288 -7.37 16.99 -3.45
N ASP A 289 -6.55 15.96 -3.26
CA ASP A 289 -5.27 16.02 -2.59
C ASP A 289 -4.15 16.50 -3.52
N THR A 290 -3.20 17.21 -2.92
CA THR A 290 -1.88 17.50 -3.49
C THR A 290 -0.85 16.73 -2.69
N GLN A 291 -0.01 15.96 -3.39
CA GLN A 291 1.02 15.11 -2.80
C GLN A 291 2.40 15.71 -2.99
N HIS A 292 3.24 15.62 -1.96
CA HIS A 292 4.63 16.04 -2.02
C HIS A 292 5.52 14.80 -1.91
N CYS A 293 6.05 14.35 -3.04
CA CYS A 293 6.98 13.21 -3.07
C CYS A 293 8.40 13.71 -3.27
N SER A 294 9.35 13.15 -2.53
CA SER A 294 10.76 13.51 -2.65
C SER A 294 11.63 12.39 -3.16
N LEU A 295 12.70 12.74 -3.85
CA LEU A 295 13.87 11.91 -4.08
C LEU A 295 15.01 12.46 -3.23
N GLU A 296 15.62 11.63 -2.40
CA GLU A 296 16.66 12.03 -1.45
C GLU A 296 17.93 11.23 -1.71
N MET A 297 19.04 11.94 -1.95
CA MET A 297 20.36 11.37 -2.22
C MET A 297 21.31 11.82 -1.11
N GLU A 298 22.01 10.86 -0.50
CA GLU A 298 22.88 11.10 0.66
C GLU A 298 24.20 10.36 0.49
N SER A 299 25.28 10.85 1.11
CA SER A 299 26.55 10.12 1.16
C SER A 299 26.47 8.99 2.18
N LEU A 300 27.00 7.80 1.84
CA LEU A 300 26.87 6.62 2.71
C LEU A 300 27.87 6.63 3.87
N SER A 301 29.13 6.97 3.60
CA SER A 301 30.27 6.80 4.52
C SER A 301 31.11 8.06 4.70
N HIS A 302 31.07 9.00 3.75
CA HIS A 302 31.82 10.25 3.84
C HIS A 302 30.99 11.37 4.48
N THR A 303 31.60 12.07 5.43
CA THR A 303 31.01 13.26 6.08
C THR A 303 31.17 14.50 5.20
N THR A 304 30.54 15.61 5.58
CA THR A 304 30.65 16.91 4.90
C THR A 304 32.08 17.44 4.82
N ASP A 305 32.96 17.00 5.72
CA ASP A 305 34.38 17.40 5.71
C ASP A 305 35.14 16.75 4.55
N ASP A 306 34.71 15.57 4.12
CA ASP A 306 35.32 14.80 3.04
C ASP A 306 34.61 15.03 1.69
N LEU A 307 33.27 15.03 1.69
CA LEU A 307 32.44 15.01 0.48
C LEU A 307 31.22 15.93 0.62
N ILE A 308 31.04 16.82 -0.35
CA ILE A 308 29.86 17.69 -0.44
C ILE A 308 29.18 17.45 -1.77
N PHE A 309 27.87 17.17 -1.72
CA PHE A 309 27.02 17.11 -2.90
C PHE A 309 26.48 18.50 -3.21
N ASP A 310 26.55 18.86 -4.47
CA ASP A 310 26.03 20.13 -4.96
C ASP A 310 25.23 19.92 -6.24
N TRP A 311 24.21 20.75 -6.45
CA TRP A 311 23.42 20.70 -7.67
C TRP A 311 24.14 21.50 -8.75
N ASP A 312 24.34 20.90 -9.92
CA ASP A 312 24.88 21.67 -11.03
C ASP A 312 23.85 22.74 -11.48
N GLU A 313 24.20 24.01 -11.28
CA GLU A 313 23.38 25.15 -11.69
C GLU A 313 23.33 25.33 -13.21
N SER A 314 24.36 24.85 -13.93
CA SER A 314 24.46 25.00 -15.39
C SER A 314 23.47 24.12 -16.16
N VAL A 315 22.92 23.10 -15.50
CA VAL A 315 21.97 22.15 -16.10
C VAL A 315 20.62 22.28 -15.39
N PRO A 316 19.57 22.81 -16.04
CA PRO A 316 18.24 22.75 -15.49
C PRO A 316 17.85 21.28 -15.31
N LEU A 317 17.16 20.97 -14.22
CA LEU A 317 16.60 19.63 -14.05
C LEU A 317 15.59 19.41 -15.17
N VAL A 318 15.99 18.66 -16.21
CA VAL A 318 15.10 18.32 -17.31
C VAL A 318 14.22 17.16 -16.86
N VAL A 319 13.14 17.51 -16.18
CA VAL A 319 11.94 16.66 -16.17
C VAL A 319 11.31 16.84 -17.55
N SER A 320 11.08 15.75 -18.29
CA SER A 320 10.52 15.82 -19.63
C SER A 320 9.23 16.64 -19.62
N GLU A 321 9.14 17.66 -20.47
CA GLU A 321 7.96 18.54 -20.55
C GLU A 321 6.70 17.78 -20.97
N ASP A 322 6.87 16.63 -21.64
CA ASP A 322 5.78 15.78 -22.15
C ASP A 322 5.34 14.66 -21.19
N ILE A 323 5.73 14.68 -19.91
CA ILE A 323 5.29 13.63 -18.97
C ILE A 323 3.83 13.86 -18.57
N GLU A 324 2.92 13.22 -19.29
CA GLU A 324 1.54 13.07 -18.85
C GLU A 324 1.41 11.84 -17.94
N LEU A 325 1.20 12.05 -16.63
CA LEU A 325 0.81 10.94 -15.77
C LEU A 325 -0.72 10.74 -15.84
N PRO A 326 -1.21 9.49 -15.92
CA PRO A 326 -2.66 9.24 -16.08
C PRO A 326 -3.53 9.75 -14.93
N GLN A 327 -2.99 9.80 -13.71
CA GLN A 327 -3.77 10.09 -12.48
C GLN A 327 -3.33 11.35 -11.74
N LEU A 328 -2.14 11.89 -12.06
CA LEU A 328 -1.50 12.98 -11.32
C LEU A 328 -0.93 13.99 -12.32
N ASP A 329 -0.92 15.26 -11.94
CA ASP A 329 -0.27 16.33 -12.66
C ASP A 329 0.94 16.82 -11.87
N LEU A 330 2.08 16.93 -12.54
CA LEU A 330 3.26 17.55 -11.96
C LEU A 330 3.08 19.07 -12.00
N MET A 331 2.91 19.68 -10.83
CA MET A 331 2.70 21.13 -10.70
C MET A 331 4.03 21.88 -10.61
N GLN A 332 4.94 21.38 -9.80
CA GLN A 332 6.21 22.05 -9.51
C GLN A 332 7.27 21.05 -9.05
N THR A 333 8.53 21.38 -9.33
CA THR A 333 9.69 20.65 -8.85
C THR A 333 10.64 21.61 -8.11
N GLU A 334 11.08 21.24 -6.91
CA GLU A 334 11.93 22.07 -6.05
C GLU A 334 13.21 21.32 -5.65
N LYS A 335 14.37 21.95 -5.85
CA LYS A 335 15.67 21.47 -5.34
C LYS A 335 15.89 21.99 -3.93
N LYS A 336 16.31 21.14 -2.99
CA LYS A 336 16.60 21.47 -1.58
C LYS A 336 17.87 20.75 -1.13
N ASP A 337 18.59 21.35 -0.20
CA ASP A 337 19.62 20.67 0.60
C ASP A 337 18.95 20.06 1.84
N CYS A 338 19.30 18.82 2.17
CA CYS A 338 18.75 18.05 3.29
C CYS A 338 19.82 17.52 4.24
N THR A 339 21.04 18.08 4.22
CA THR A 339 22.20 17.66 5.02
C THR A 339 21.79 17.32 6.45
N GLN A 340 22.12 16.09 6.87
CA GLN A 340 21.68 15.52 8.14
C GLN A 340 22.83 15.42 9.13
N HIS A 341 22.51 15.63 10.40
CA HIS A 341 23.42 15.39 11.52
C HIS A 341 23.12 14.04 12.16
N TYR A 342 24.09 13.13 12.15
CA TYR A 342 24.05 11.87 12.89
C TYR A 342 25.11 11.86 13.99
N SER A 343 25.01 10.89 14.90
CA SER A 343 26.01 10.70 15.96
C SER A 343 27.44 10.48 15.44
N THR A 344 27.59 10.03 14.19
CA THR A 344 28.87 9.78 13.51
C THR A 344 29.41 11.00 12.77
N GLY A 345 28.61 12.06 12.59
CA GLY A 345 29.00 13.27 11.85
C GLY A 345 27.87 13.84 10.98
N ASN A 346 28.19 14.90 10.24
CA ASN A 346 27.29 15.49 9.25
C ASN A 346 27.47 14.80 7.90
N PHE A 347 26.38 14.43 7.24
CA PHE A 347 26.38 13.79 5.93
C PHE A 347 25.64 14.67 4.93
N THR A 348 26.28 14.91 3.79
CA THR A 348 25.72 15.74 2.73
C THR A 348 24.49 15.05 2.11
N CYS A 349 23.42 15.82 1.88
CA CYS A 349 22.18 15.28 1.35
C CYS A 349 21.53 16.28 0.40
N LEU A 350 21.15 15.81 -0.79
CA LEU A 350 20.37 16.58 -1.75
C LEU A 350 18.97 15.99 -1.89
N LYS A 351 17.96 16.86 -1.86
CA LYS A 351 16.55 16.53 -1.95
C LYS A 351 15.92 17.20 -3.15
N LEU A 352 15.14 16.41 -3.89
CA LEU A 352 14.30 16.90 -4.96
C LEU A 352 12.84 16.64 -4.60
N THR A 353 12.03 17.69 -4.50
CA THR A 353 10.62 17.60 -4.11
C THR A 353 9.71 17.85 -5.30
N PHE A 354 8.80 16.92 -5.56
CA PHE A 354 7.78 16.99 -6.60
C PHE A 354 6.42 17.27 -5.97
N THR A 355 5.77 18.35 -6.41
CA THR A 355 4.41 18.69 -6.03
C THR A 355 3.46 18.15 -7.09
N LEU A 356 2.64 17.16 -6.73
CA LEU A 356 1.80 16.39 -7.63
C LEU A 356 0.32 16.59 -7.27
N LYS A 357 -0.51 17.11 -8.18
CA LYS A 357 -1.94 17.30 -7.96
C LYS A 357 -2.74 16.16 -8.58
N ARG A 358 -3.72 15.59 -7.88
CA ARG A 358 -4.52 14.48 -8.41
C ARG A 358 -5.54 14.96 -9.45
N ARG A 359 -5.65 14.23 -10.57
CA ARG A 359 -6.70 14.43 -11.58
C ARG A 359 -8.05 13.90 -11.07
N LEU A 360 -9.04 14.78 -10.98
CA LEU A 360 -10.36 14.44 -10.40
C LEU A 360 -11.29 13.70 -11.37
N GLY A 361 -11.07 13.78 -12.69
CA GLY A 361 -12.01 13.30 -13.70
C GLY A 361 -12.43 11.84 -13.53
N TYR A 362 -11.49 10.94 -13.23
CA TYR A 362 -11.78 9.52 -12.98
C TYR A 362 -12.76 9.33 -11.81
N TYR A 363 -12.54 10.02 -10.69
CA TYR A 363 -13.37 9.93 -9.49
C TYR A 363 -14.76 10.55 -9.69
N MET A 364 -14.87 11.57 -10.56
CA MET A 364 -16.16 12.15 -10.94
C MET A 364 -17.07 11.11 -11.58
N PHE A 365 -16.59 10.42 -12.61
CA PHE A 365 -17.40 9.46 -13.38
C PHE A 365 -17.61 8.13 -12.67
N HIS A 366 -16.61 7.63 -11.95
CA HIS A 366 -16.68 6.31 -11.32
C HIS A 366 -17.15 6.32 -9.87
N THR A 367 -17.10 7.46 -9.19
CA THR A 367 -17.48 7.55 -7.77
C THR A 367 -18.57 8.58 -7.50
N TYR A 368 -18.35 9.86 -7.81
CA TYR A 368 -19.31 10.91 -7.42
C TYR A 368 -20.63 10.86 -8.20
N ILE A 369 -20.60 10.69 -9.53
CA ILE A 369 -21.83 10.64 -10.34
C ILE A 369 -22.69 9.42 -9.97
N PRO A 370 -22.16 8.17 -9.91
CA PRO A 370 -22.95 7.01 -9.52
C PRO A 370 -23.56 7.12 -8.12
N THR A 371 -22.82 7.68 -7.16
CA THR A 371 -23.31 7.85 -5.78
C THR A 371 -24.42 8.89 -5.69
N CYS A 372 -24.31 10.00 -6.41
CA CYS A 372 -25.40 10.96 -6.55
C CYS A 372 -26.65 10.31 -7.17
N LEU A 373 -26.50 9.50 -8.22
CA LEU A 373 -27.61 8.77 -8.83
C LEU A 373 -28.28 7.80 -7.86
N ILE A 374 -27.50 7.09 -7.02
CA ILE A 374 -28.05 6.19 -5.99
C ILE A 374 -28.89 6.98 -4.97
N VAL A 375 -28.41 8.13 -4.51
CA VAL A 375 -29.17 9.00 -3.59
C VAL A 375 -30.44 9.53 -4.26
N ILE A 376 -30.36 9.91 -5.55
CA ILE A 376 -31.54 10.32 -6.31
C ILE A 376 -32.57 9.19 -6.39
N MET A 377 -32.13 7.97 -6.67
CA MET A 377 -33.00 6.80 -6.74
C MET A 377 -33.66 6.47 -5.40
N SER A 378 -33.01 6.76 -4.27
CA SER A 378 -33.60 6.47 -2.95
C SER A 378 -34.82 7.34 -2.66
N TRP A 379 -34.81 8.62 -3.03
CA TRP A 379 -35.96 9.52 -2.84
C TRP A 379 -37.00 9.51 -3.98
N VAL A 380 -36.76 8.77 -5.08
CA VAL A 380 -37.83 8.42 -6.04
C VAL A 380 -38.95 7.65 -5.33
N SER A 381 -38.64 6.94 -4.25
CA SER A 381 -39.62 6.25 -3.41
C SER A 381 -40.75 7.16 -2.88
N PHE A 382 -40.49 8.46 -2.66
CA PHE A 382 -41.50 9.44 -2.20
C PHE A 382 -42.59 9.72 -3.25
N TRP A 383 -42.32 9.44 -4.53
CA TRP A 383 -43.27 9.61 -5.64
C TRP A 383 -44.15 8.38 -5.84
N ILE A 384 -43.68 7.21 -5.40
CA ILE A 384 -44.44 5.95 -5.47
C ILE A 384 -45.57 6.02 -4.46
N ARG A 385 -46.75 5.45 -4.75
CA ARG A 385 -47.86 5.41 -3.80
C ARG A 385 -47.49 4.64 -2.52
N PRO A 386 -47.85 5.12 -1.32
CA PRO A 386 -47.47 4.48 -0.04
C PRO A 386 -48.07 3.07 0.11
N GLU A 387 -49.13 2.75 -0.63
CA GLU A 387 -49.71 1.40 -0.67
C GLU A 387 -48.79 0.36 -1.33
N ALA A 388 -47.80 0.77 -2.13
CA ALA A 388 -46.84 -0.11 -2.79
C ALA A 388 -45.59 -0.36 -1.92
N VAL A 389 -45.80 -0.86 -0.71
CA VAL A 389 -44.77 -1.23 0.29
C VAL A 389 -43.58 -2.00 -0.30
N PRO A 390 -43.74 -3.09 -1.08
CA PRO A 390 -42.59 -3.86 -1.56
C PRO A 390 -41.67 -3.06 -2.49
N ALA A 391 -42.22 -2.14 -3.28
CA ALA A 391 -41.43 -1.31 -4.19
C ALA A 391 -40.57 -0.30 -3.42
N ARG A 392 -41.15 0.39 -2.42
CA ARG A 392 -40.43 1.40 -1.63
C ARG A 392 -39.32 0.78 -0.77
N VAL A 393 -39.58 -0.34 -0.09
CA VAL A 393 -38.57 -1.06 0.72
C VAL A 393 -37.41 -1.53 -0.14
N THR A 394 -37.71 -2.17 -1.27
CA THR A 394 -36.69 -2.71 -2.17
C THR A 394 -35.79 -1.59 -2.68
N LEU A 395 -36.35 -0.47 -3.14
CA LEU A 395 -35.55 0.67 -3.62
C LEU A 395 -34.63 1.24 -2.54
N GLY A 396 -35.11 1.43 -1.32
CA GLY A 396 -34.28 1.97 -0.24
C GLY A 396 -33.18 1.02 0.22
N VAL A 397 -33.49 -0.26 0.43
CA VAL A 397 -32.51 -1.27 0.85
C VAL A 397 -31.46 -1.54 -0.24
N THR A 398 -31.89 -1.65 -1.50
CA THR A 398 -30.96 -1.82 -2.63
C THR A 398 -30.04 -0.60 -2.77
N SER A 399 -30.55 0.61 -2.54
CA SER A 399 -29.72 1.83 -2.56
C SER A 399 -28.67 1.83 -1.45
N LEU A 400 -29.02 1.44 -0.22
CA LEU A 400 -28.05 1.30 0.88
C LEU A 400 -26.98 0.26 0.57
N LEU A 401 -27.38 -0.91 0.08
CA LEU A 401 -26.44 -1.98 -0.27
C LEU A 401 -25.48 -1.52 -1.37
N THR A 402 -26.00 -0.88 -2.41
CA THR A 402 -25.20 -0.39 -3.54
C THR A 402 -24.24 0.70 -3.09
N LEU A 403 -24.68 1.61 -2.22
CA LEU A 403 -23.81 2.65 -1.67
C LEU A 403 -22.71 2.08 -0.77
N SER A 404 -23.03 1.06 0.04
CA SER A 404 -22.05 0.32 0.85
C SER A 404 -21.00 -0.38 -0.02
N THR A 405 -21.43 -1.07 -1.09
CA THR A 405 -20.52 -1.68 -2.07
C THR A 405 -19.63 -0.63 -2.75
N GLN A 406 -20.21 0.52 -3.12
CA GLN A 406 -19.47 1.62 -3.73
C GLN A 406 -18.45 2.24 -2.76
N HIS A 407 -18.79 2.34 -1.46
CA HIS A 407 -17.87 2.80 -0.44
C HIS A 407 -16.70 1.84 -0.25
N ALA A 408 -16.96 0.53 -0.15
CA ALA A 408 -15.90 -0.49 -0.08
C ALA A 408 -14.95 -0.42 -1.28
N LYS A 409 -15.48 -0.32 -2.50
CA LYS A 409 -14.69 -0.17 -3.73
C LYS A 409 -13.77 1.08 -3.71
N SER A 410 -14.24 2.17 -3.12
CA SER A 410 -13.45 3.40 -2.99
C SER A 410 -12.30 3.27 -1.98
N LEU A 411 -12.39 2.34 -1.02
CA LEU A 411 -11.36 2.06 -0.03
C LEU A 411 -10.32 1.05 -0.52
N ASP A 412 -10.69 0.09 -1.36
CA ASP A 412 -9.76 -0.94 -1.90
C ASP A 412 -8.58 -0.37 -2.70
N SER A 413 -8.75 0.84 -3.24
CA SER A 413 -7.73 1.53 -4.04
C SER A 413 -6.77 2.39 -3.20
N LEU A 414 -6.93 2.37 -1.87
CA LEU A 414 -6.16 3.15 -0.91
C LEU A 414 -5.55 2.27 0.19
N PRO A 415 -4.40 2.66 0.76
CA PRO A 415 -3.91 2.01 1.96
C PRO A 415 -4.88 2.26 3.13
N PRO A 416 -4.99 1.34 4.09
CA PRO A 416 -5.79 1.56 5.29
C PRO A 416 -5.16 2.72 6.09
N VAL A 417 -5.87 3.84 6.14
CA VAL A 417 -5.51 5.02 6.94
C VAL A 417 -6.53 5.22 8.04
N SER A 418 -6.07 5.65 9.22
CA SER A 418 -6.90 5.76 10.43
C SER A 418 -7.64 7.09 10.57
N TYR A 419 -7.40 8.06 9.68
CA TYR A 419 -8.05 9.37 9.68
C TYR A 419 -9.17 9.44 8.64
N ILE A 420 -10.09 10.38 8.85
CA ILE A 420 -11.24 10.62 7.95
C ILE A 420 -10.75 11.30 6.67
N LYS A 421 -11.19 10.77 5.51
CA LYS A 421 -10.92 11.35 4.18
C LYS A 421 -12.12 12.16 3.69
N ALA A 422 -11.88 13.13 2.81
CA ALA A 422 -12.96 13.91 2.17
C ALA A 422 -14.02 13.03 1.49
N ILE A 423 -13.58 12.02 0.73
CA ILE A 423 -14.48 11.04 0.11
C ILE A 423 -15.32 10.25 1.14
N ASP A 424 -14.79 9.95 2.32
CA ASP A 424 -15.53 9.23 3.36
C ASP A 424 -16.66 10.10 3.91
N ILE A 425 -16.41 11.41 4.08
CA ILE A 425 -17.43 12.37 4.52
C ILE A 425 -18.56 12.45 3.48
N PHE A 426 -18.21 12.50 2.18
CA PHE A 426 -19.21 12.51 1.12
C PHE A 426 -20.05 11.22 1.11
N MET A 427 -19.41 10.06 1.16
CA MET A 427 -20.08 8.75 1.17
C MET A 427 -20.94 8.55 2.43
N ALA A 428 -20.46 8.98 3.60
CA ALA A 428 -21.21 8.94 4.85
C ALA A 428 -22.45 9.84 4.78
N THR A 429 -22.31 11.06 4.24
CA THR A 429 -23.43 11.99 4.05
C THR A 429 -24.50 11.37 3.14
N CYS A 430 -24.10 10.83 1.99
CA CYS A 430 -24.99 10.09 1.10
C CYS A 430 -25.69 8.92 1.82
N THR A 431 -24.97 8.18 2.66
CA THR A 431 -25.52 7.04 3.41
C THR A 431 -26.58 7.48 4.40
N VAL A 432 -26.35 8.58 5.11
CA VAL A 432 -27.34 9.17 6.01
C VAL A 432 -28.60 9.59 5.24
N PHE A 433 -28.47 10.20 4.06
CA PHE A 433 -29.62 10.57 3.24
C PHE A 433 -30.46 9.37 2.79
N VAL A 434 -29.82 8.31 2.30
CA VAL A 434 -30.52 7.08 1.91
C VAL A 434 -31.19 6.45 3.13
N PHE A 435 -30.51 6.40 4.28
CA PHE A 435 -31.08 5.88 5.52
C PHE A 435 -32.30 6.70 6.00
N LEU A 436 -32.22 8.03 5.95
CA LEU A 436 -33.34 8.91 6.29
C LEU A 436 -34.53 8.71 5.34
N SER A 437 -34.29 8.40 4.06
CA SER A 437 -35.39 8.07 3.12
C SER A 437 -36.10 6.76 3.48
N LEU A 438 -35.37 5.76 3.98
CA LEU A 438 -35.96 4.52 4.50
C LEU A 438 -36.71 4.74 5.82
N MET A 439 -36.17 5.58 6.70
CA MET A 439 -36.83 5.95 7.96
C MET A 439 -38.14 6.69 7.72
N GLU A 440 -38.15 7.62 6.75
CA GLU A 440 -39.36 8.32 6.31
C GLU A 440 -40.44 7.33 5.86
N PHE A 441 -40.07 6.36 5.02
CA PHE A 441 -40.98 5.34 4.57
C PHE A 441 -41.53 4.50 5.73
N ALA A 442 -40.68 4.10 6.68
CA ALA A 442 -41.09 3.34 7.85
C ALA A 442 -42.12 4.12 8.69
N LEU A 443 -41.89 5.42 8.90
CA LEU A 443 -42.83 6.30 9.61
C LEU A 443 -44.17 6.41 8.88
N VAL A 444 -44.15 6.63 7.56
CA VAL A 444 -45.37 6.69 6.73
C VAL A 444 -46.15 5.37 6.81
N ASN A 445 -45.46 4.23 6.69
CA ASN A 445 -46.09 2.92 6.73
C ASN A 445 -46.76 2.63 8.09
N VAL A 446 -46.09 2.93 9.21
CA VAL A 446 -46.66 2.78 10.57
C VAL A 446 -47.94 3.62 10.73
N ILE A 447 -47.91 4.87 10.28
CA ILE A 447 -49.10 5.75 10.36
C ILE A 447 -50.26 5.21 9.51
N LEU A 448 -49.96 4.68 8.31
CA LEU A 448 -50.98 4.06 7.45
C LEU A 448 -51.53 2.76 8.06
N GLU A 449 -50.69 1.91 8.64
CA GLU A 449 -51.10 0.66 9.28
C GLU A 449 -51.97 0.91 10.52
N GLU A 450 -51.64 1.92 11.33
CA GLU A 450 -52.50 2.37 12.43
C GLU A 450 -53.88 2.83 11.91
N CYS A 451 -53.93 3.52 10.77
CA CYS A 451 -55.19 3.94 10.13
C CYS A 451 -56.03 2.74 9.67
N VAL A 452 -55.40 1.70 9.10
CA VAL A 452 -56.08 0.46 8.69
C VAL A 452 -56.61 -0.28 9.92
N THR A 453 -55.81 -0.41 10.96
CA THR A 453 -56.17 -1.06 12.23
C THR A 453 -57.35 -0.35 12.91
N MET A 454 -57.34 1.00 12.95
CA MET A 454 -58.45 1.80 13.47
C MET A 454 -59.76 1.55 12.70
N LYS A 455 -59.70 1.48 11.36
CA LYS A 455 -60.88 1.17 10.52
C LYS A 455 -61.39 -0.26 10.74
N LEU A 456 -60.50 -1.22 10.93
CA LEU A 456 -60.86 -2.61 11.20
C LEU A 456 -61.57 -2.72 12.57
N LYS A 457 -61.00 -2.11 13.61
CA LYS A 457 -61.64 -2.02 14.94
C LYS A 457 -63.02 -1.39 14.86
N GLN A 458 -63.15 -0.28 14.14
CA GLN A 458 -64.45 0.40 13.91
C GLN A 458 -65.48 -0.52 13.23
N ARG A 459 -65.09 -1.29 12.21
CA ARG A 459 -65.97 -2.26 11.51
C ARG A 459 -66.41 -3.39 12.44
N ILE A 460 -65.49 -3.94 13.25
CA ILE A 460 -65.80 -5.00 14.21
C ILE A 460 -66.76 -4.49 15.29
N THR A 461 -66.49 -3.31 15.86
CA THR A 461 -67.40 -2.69 16.86
C THR A 461 -68.78 -2.44 16.29
N ARG A 462 -68.88 -1.98 15.03
CA ARG A 462 -70.16 -1.77 14.35
C ARG A 462 -70.93 -3.09 14.14
N LYS A 463 -70.26 -4.15 13.68
CA LYS A 463 -70.89 -5.48 13.52
C LYS A 463 -71.41 -6.04 14.84
N LYS A 464 -70.61 -5.97 15.91
CA LYS A 464 -71.04 -6.42 17.25
C LYS A 464 -72.27 -5.66 17.74
N PHE A 465 -72.34 -4.37 17.47
CA PHE A 465 -73.50 -3.55 17.82
C PHE A 465 -74.74 -3.90 16.98
N GLU A 466 -74.60 -4.11 15.67
CA GLU A 466 -75.69 -4.55 14.79
C GLU A 466 -76.22 -5.94 15.18
N GLU A 467 -75.38 -6.85 15.66
CA GLU A 467 -75.81 -8.13 16.25
C GLU A 467 -76.59 -7.92 17.56
N SER A 468 -76.08 -7.07 18.46
CA SER A 468 -76.73 -6.76 19.75
C SER A 468 -78.12 -6.12 19.59
N LEU A 469 -78.33 -5.38 18.51
CA LEU A 469 -79.60 -4.71 18.17
C LEU A 469 -80.70 -5.67 17.73
N LYS A 470 -80.37 -6.89 17.29
CA LYS A 470 -81.37 -7.89 16.88
C LYS A 470 -82.07 -8.56 18.08
N ASP A 471 -81.48 -8.48 19.27
CA ASP A 471 -81.95 -9.21 20.45
C ASP A 471 -82.78 -8.35 21.44
N VAL A 472 -82.95 -7.03 21.20
CA VAL A 472 -83.62 -6.09 22.14
C VAL A 472 -84.41 -5.02 21.39
N GLU A 473 -85.71 -4.83 21.70
CA GLU A 473 -86.63 -4.06 20.83
C GLU A 473 -86.96 -2.61 21.28
N VAL A 474 -86.53 -2.12 22.47
CA VAL A 474 -87.09 -0.84 22.99
C VAL A 474 -86.08 0.23 23.48
N GLN A 475 -84.76 -0.03 23.55
CA GLN A 475 -83.76 0.94 24.07
C GLN A 475 -82.77 1.49 23.01
N ASN A 476 -83.16 1.49 21.74
CA ASN A 476 -82.22 1.41 20.61
C ASN A 476 -81.74 2.75 20.00
N GLU A 477 -82.52 3.83 20.08
CA GLU A 477 -82.19 5.07 19.36
C GLU A 477 -81.00 5.84 19.95
N VAL A 478 -80.96 6.01 21.28
CA VAL A 478 -79.88 6.78 21.93
C VAL A 478 -78.52 6.08 21.79
N LEU A 479 -78.49 4.74 21.88
CA LEU A 479 -77.27 3.97 21.68
C LEU A 479 -76.79 4.04 20.22
N ALA A 480 -77.71 3.98 19.25
CA ALA A 480 -77.38 4.13 17.84
C ALA A 480 -76.77 5.49 17.52
N ILE A 481 -77.36 6.59 18.03
CA ILE A 481 -76.85 7.96 17.87
C ILE A 481 -75.44 8.10 18.48
N ASN A 482 -75.21 7.55 19.67
CA ASN A 482 -73.89 7.59 20.32
C ASN A 482 -72.84 6.79 19.54
N MET A 483 -73.20 5.62 18.98
CA MET A 483 -72.29 4.85 18.16
C MET A 483 -71.95 5.57 16.84
N GLU A 484 -72.91 6.26 16.24
CA GLU A 484 -72.70 7.03 15.02
C GLU A 484 -71.79 8.25 15.25
N LYS A 485 -71.94 8.94 16.39
CA LYS A 485 -71.00 9.97 16.85
C LYS A 485 -69.58 9.43 17.07
N LYS A 486 -69.44 8.25 17.69
CA LYS A 486 -68.14 7.61 17.91
C LYS A 486 -67.49 7.16 16.58
N SER A 487 -68.28 6.58 15.69
CA SER A 487 -67.89 6.15 14.34
C SER A 487 -67.40 7.33 13.49
N SER A 488 -68.11 8.46 13.53
CA SER A 488 -67.72 9.68 12.81
C SER A 488 -66.46 10.34 13.40
N ALA A 489 -66.27 10.31 14.72
CA ALA A 489 -65.04 10.77 15.37
C ALA A 489 -63.82 9.95 14.95
N VAL A 490 -63.90 8.61 14.95
CA VAL A 490 -62.84 7.72 14.48
C VAL A 490 -62.54 7.95 13.00
N SER A 491 -63.56 8.09 12.16
CA SER A 491 -63.41 8.40 10.73
C SER A 491 -62.67 9.72 10.50
N ARG A 492 -63.00 10.79 11.26
CA ARG A 492 -62.26 12.07 11.20
C ARG A 492 -60.81 11.91 11.63
N GLN A 493 -60.52 11.17 12.70
CA GLN A 493 -59.15 10.94 13.17
C GLN A 493 -58.31 10.18 12.14
N VAL A 494 -58.87 9.13 11.53
CA VAL A 494 -58.22 8.37 10.46
C VAL A 494 -57.98 9.25 9.23
N LYS A 495 -58.94 10.09 8.84
CA LYS A 495 -58.78 11.04 7.73
C LYS A 495 -57.65 12.03 8.01
N ARG A 496 -57.57 12.59 9.24
CA ARG A 496 -56.48 13.48 9.67
C ARG A 496 -55.12 12.81 9.60
N ARG A 497 -54.96 11.60 10.14
CA ARG A 497 -53.69 10.86 10.11
C ARG A 497 -53.27 10.49 8.68
N LYS A 498 -54.21 10.09 7.82
CA LYS A 498 -53.92 9.83 6.40
C LYS A 498 -53.42 11.09 5.68
N ILE A 499 -54.06 12.25 5.91
CA ILE A 499 -53.59 13.54 5.37
C ILE A 499 -52.19 13.86 5.91
N TRP A 500 -51.94 13.58 7.19
CA TRP A 500 -50.64 13.84 7.81
C TRP A 500 -49.53 12.98 7.18
N ALA A 501 -49.76 11.67 6.99
CA ALA A 501 -48.83 10.78 6.28
C ALA A 501 -48.53 11.26 4.85
N LEU A 502 -49.56 11.69 4.10
CA LEU A 502 -49.37 12.24 2.75
C LEU A 502 -48.62 13.57 2.74
N ARG A 503 -48.78 14.40 3.79
CA ARG A 503 -48.01 15.63 3.94
C ARG A 503 -46.53 15.36 4.21
N ILE A 504 -46.19 14.29 4.94
CA ILE A 504 -44.79 13.88 5.15
C ILE A 504 -44.15 13.59 3.79
N ASP A 505 -44.76 12.71 2.97
CA ASP A 505 -44.27 12.43 1.60
C ASP A 505 -44.12 13.73 0.78
N GLN A 506 -45.09 14.66 0.86
CA GLN A 506 -45.05 15.94 0.12
C GLN A 506 -43.91 16.86 0.55
N VAL A 507 -43.63 16.96 1.86
CA VAL A 507 -42.54 17.78 2.40
C VAL A 507 -41.20 17.15 2.05
N SER A 508 -41.07 15.82 2.22
CA SER A 508 -39.85 15.07 1.92
C SER A 508 -39.41 15.21 0.46
N ARG A 509 -40.35 15.28 -0.49
CA ARG A 509 -40.07 15.52 -1.92
C ARG A 509 -39.29 16.80 -2.21
N VAL A 510 -39.44 17.83 -1.37
CA VAL A 510 -38.76 19.12 -1.56
C VAL A 510 -37.55 19.23 -0.64
N LEU A 511 -37.69 18.80 0.61
CA LEU A 511 -36.65 18.94 1.62
C LEU A 511 -35.39 18.13 1.29
N PHE A 512 -35.54 16.87 0.87
CA PHE A 512 -34.39 15.99 0.60
C PHE A 512 -33.54 16.47 -0.59
N PRO A 513 -34.11 16.77 -1.78
CA PRO A 513 -33.30 17.26 -2.89
C PRO A 513 -32.64 18.61 -2.62
N LEU A 514 -33.34 19.54 -1.95
CA LEU A 514 -32.78 20.86 -1.63
C LEU A 514 -31.63 20.75 -0.62
N SER A 515 -31.80 19.98 0.44
CA SER A 515 -30.75 19.79 1.45
C SER A 515 -29.53 19.05 0.88
N PHE A 516 -29.73 18.01 0.07
CA PHE A 516 -28.63 17.32 -0.59
C PHE A 516 -27.90 18.21 -1.61
N GLY A 517 -28.63 18.99 -2.41
CA GLY A 517 -28.06 19.96 -3.33
C GLY A 517 -27.21 21.01 -2.60
N GLY A 518 -27.74 21.58 -1.52
CA GLY A 518 -27.02 22.54 -0.68
C GLY A 518 -25.74 21.97 -0.07
N LEU A 519 -25.80 20.76 0.48
CA LEU A 519 -24.62 20.07 1.03
C LEU A 519 -23.60 19.71 -0.04
N THR A 520 -24.05 19.31 -1.24
CA THR A 520 -23.15 19.03 -2.37
C THR A 520 -22.41 20.30 -2.78
N VAL A 521 -23.12 21.42 -2.94
CA VAL A 521 -22.49 22.71 -3.27
C VAL A 521 -21.51 23.15 -2.18
N ALA A 522 -21.87 23.00 -0.91
CA ALA A 522 -21.00 23.31 0.22
C ALA A 522 -19.74 22.44 0.23
N TYR A 523 -19.88 21.13 0.00
CA TYR A 523 -18.77 20.18 -0.10
C TYR A 523 -17.78 20.58 -1.20
N TRP A 524 -18.28 20.81 -2.41
CA TRP A 524 -17.44 21.19 -3.55
C TRP A 524 -16.78 22.56 -3.34
N SER A 525 -17.52 23.53 -2.81
CA SER A 525 -16.96 24.87 -2.53
C SER A 525 -15.83 24.78 -1.50
N PHE A 526 -15.99 23.97 -0.46
CA PHE A 526 -14.96 23.78 0.56
C PHE A 526 -13.68 23.14 -0.04
N TYR A 527 -13.80 22.00 -0.72
CA TYR A 527 -12.62 21.26 -1.21
C TYR A 527 -11.98 21.82 -2.49
N VAL A 528 -12.66 22.70 -3.22
CA VAL A 528 -12.10 23.36 -4.42
C VAL A 528 -11.52 24.74 -4.10
N LEU A 529 -12.07 25.48 -3.14
CA LEU A 529 -11.59 26.83 -2.81
C LEU A 529 -10.51 26.84 -1.72
N PHE A 530 -10.57 25.93 -0.75
CA PHE A 530 -9.64 25.91 0.39
C PHE A 530 -8.47 24.93 0.22
N ASN A 531 -8.34 24.29 -0.94
CA ASN A 531 -7.34 23.25 -1.23
C ASN A 531 -6.87 23.34 -2.69
#